data_AF-A0A916TM11-F1
#
_entry.id   AF-A0A916TM11-F1
#
_cell.length_a   1.000
_cell.length_b   1.000
_cell.length_c   1.000
_cell.angle_alpha   90.00
_cell.angle_beta   90.00
_cell.angle_gamma   90.00
#
_symmetry.space_group_name_H-M   'P 1'
#
loop_
_entity.id
_entity.type
_entity.pdbx_description
1 polymer ?
#
loop_
_entity_poly.entity_id
_entity_poly.type
_entity_poly.pdbx_seq_one_letter_code
_entity_poly.pdbx_strand_id
1 'polypeptide(L)'
;MSDLARIHILKKQAGLDDDAYRDLLERETGKRSARALSPRERQAVIRALMRLQGPVLELAADRSAYARKLRALWCTGYWLGVIDTRAPEAMRAFLKRQTGLDSDRFLRDPKDADKAIEALKDWIRRKTANPGLFRIEKGLPAIYNNPQFQVVLHVWSKLAAVQAAPSSTLTGYLIDTFGHGDPERLNGADWIAVHRELGTLYRATLVRRGARGTRRP
;
A
#
# COMPACT_ATOMS: atom_id res chain seq x y z
N MET A 1 6.47 10.94 13.43
CA MET A 1 7.65 10.23 12.89
C MET A 1 8.54 11.25 12.18
N SER A 2 9.85 11.26 12.41
CA SER A 2 10.77 12.21 11.74
C SER A 2 11.15 11.71 10.34
N ASP A 3 11.50 12.62 9.43
CA ASP A 3 11.91 12.27 8.06
C ASP A 3 13.08 11.29 8.01
N LEU A 4 14.00 11.39 8.99
CA LEU A 4 15.14 10.47 9.10
C LEU A 4 14.70 9.05 9.45
N ALA A 5 13.76 8.89 10.40
CA ALA A 5 13.19 7.59 10.74
C ALA A 5 12.50 6.95 9.51
N ARG A 6 11.77 7.77 8.75
CA ARG A 6 11.12 7.34 7.51
C ARG A 6 12.12 6.90 6.43
N ILE A 7 13.23 7.59 6.28
CA ILE A 7 14.30 7.21 5.35
C ILE A 7 14.90 5.84 5.73
N HIS A 8 15.19 5.60 7.01
CA HIS A 8 15.72 4.31 7.46
C HIS A 8 14.75 3.15 7.23
N ILE A 9 13.45 3.36 7.48
CA ILE A 9 12.41 2.38 7.16
C ILE A 9 12.39 2.10 5.66
N LEU A 10 12.34 3.14 4.82
CA LEU A 10 12.28 2.98 3.37
C LEU A 10 13.53 2.34 2.78
N LYS A 11 14.72 2.62 3.35
CA LYS A 11 15.98 1.93 3.01
C LYS A 11 15.84 0.43 3.26
N LYS A 12 15.45 0.04 4.48
CA LYS A 12 15.26 -1.37 4.86
C LYS A 12 14.28 -2.05 3.90
N GLN A 13 13.16 -1.40 3.63
CA GLN A 13 12.15 -1.97 2.74
C GLN A 13 12.55 -1.95 1.25
N ALA A 14 13.51 -1.12 0.84
CA ALA A 14 14.07 -1.15 -0.51
C ALA A 14 15.17 -2.24 -0.65
N GLY A 15 15.55 -2.89 0.44
CA GLY A 15 16.60 -3.91 0.44
C GLY A 15 17.99 -3.37 0.15
N LEU A 16 18.22 -2.07 0.40
CA LEU A 16 19.52 -1.45 0.16
C LEU A 16 20.47 -1.72 1.32
N ASP A 17 21.66 -2.18 1.00
CA ASP A 17 22.79 -2.18 1.93
C ASP A 17 23.30 -0.75 2.17
N ASP A 18 24.33 -0.62 3.02
CA ASP A 18 24.88 0.67 3.42
C ASP A 18 25.53 1.43 2.27
N ASP A 19 26.18 0.74 1.33
CA ASP A 19 26.90 1.38 0.24
C ASP A 19 25.95 1.80 -0.87
N ALA A 20 25.03 0.93 -1.29
CA ALA A 20 23.97 1.28 -2.24
C ALA A 20 23.08 2.41 -1.70
N TYR A 21 22.89 2.49 -0.39
CA TYR A 21 22.21 3.60 0.24
C TYR A 21 23.01 4.90 0.18
N ARG A 22 24.32 4.88 0.46
CA ARG A 22 25.18 6.07 0.35
C ARG A 22 25.25 6.58 -1.08
N ASP A 23 25.31 5.70 -2.05
CA ASP A 23 25.34 6.06 -3.47
C ASP A 23 23.99 6.66 -3.92
N LEU A 24 22.87 6.15 -3.38
CA LEU A 24 21.56 6.79 -3.60
C LEU A 24 21.50 8.19 -2.98
N LEU A 25 22.02 8.39 -1.77
CA LEU A 25 22.08 9.71 -1.15
C LEU A 25 22.91 10.68 -1.99
N GLU A 26 24.08 10.24 -2.46
CA GLU A 26 24.97 11.06 -3.27
C GLU A 26 24.34 11.41 -4.61
N ARG A 27 23.68 10.46 -5.28
CA ARG A 27 22.97 10.72 -6.54
C ARG A 27 21.85 11.76 -6.40
N GLU A 28 21.06 11.67 -5.33
CA GLU A 28 19.85 12.52 -5.19
C GLU A 28 20.16 13.87 -4.53
N THR A 29 21.23 13.99 -3.75
CA THR A 29 21.51 15.19 -2.95
C THR A 29 22.97 15.63 -2.95
N GLY A 30 23.88 14.93 -3.63
CA GLY A 30 25.32 15.19 -3.61
C GLY A 30 26.00 14.91 -2.27
N LYS A 31 25.33 14.23 -1.33
CA LYS A 31 25.83 14.00 0.04
C LYS A 31 25.77 12.52 0.37
N ARG A 32 26.80 11.98 1.04
CA ARG A 32 26.83 10.57 1.46
C ARG A 32 26.24 10.31 2.87
N SER A 33 25.68 11.32 3.53
CA SER A 33 25.15 11.20 4.91
C SER A 33 23.76 11.80 5.08
N ALA A 34 22.85 10.99 5.63
CA ALA A 34 21.47 11.39 5.93
C ALA A 34 21.38 12.52 6.98
N ARG A 35 22.37 12.62 7.87
CA ARG A 35 22.42 13.67 8.91
C ARG A 35 22.66 15.06 8.31
N ALA A 36 23.33 15.14 7.15
CA ALA A 36 23.65 16.40 6.46
C ALA A 36 22.54 16.88 5.51
N LEU A 37 21.40 16.18 5.45
CA LEU A 37 20.30 16.51 4.56
C LEU A 37 19.39 17.59 5.17
N SER A 38 19.10 18.61 4.36
CA SER A 38 18.00 19.55 4.57
C SER A 38 16.64 18.86 4.43
N PRO A 39 15.54 19.47 4.93
CA PRO A 39 14.19 18.90 4.78
C PRO A 39 13.80 18.62 3.32
N ARG A 40 14.20 19.50 2.39
CA ARG A 40 13.91 19.34 0.95
C ARG A 40 14.66 18.14 0.35
N GLU A 41 15.92 17.96 0.74
CA GLU A 41 16.75 16.82 0.31
C GLU A 41 16.25 15.50 0.93
N ARG A 42 15.85 15.51 2.20
CA ARG A 42 15.21 14.34 2.84
C ARG A 42 13.98 13.88 2.07
N GLN A 43 13.15 14.83 1.63
CA GLN A 43 11.97 14.51 0.83
C GLN A 43 12.32 13.97 -0.57
N ALA A 44 13.43 14.43 -1.17
CA ALA A 44 13.93 13.89 -2.44
C ALA A 44 14.40 12.43 -2.29
N VAL A 45 15.17 12.14 -1.25
CA VAL A 45 15.63 10.78 -0.90
C VAL A 45 14.45 9.86 -0.62
N ILE A 46 13.45 10.33 0.14
CA ILE A 46 12.20 9.58 0.38
C ILE A 46 11.52 9.21 -0.94
N ARG A 47 11.38 10.16 -1.88
CA ARG A 47 10.80 9.88 -3.20
C ARG A 47 11.63 8.86 -3.98
N ALA A 48 12.96 8.99 -4.01
CA ALA A 48 13.84 8.06 -4.71
C ALA A 48 13.74 6.64 -4.15
N LEU A 49 13.77 6.49 -2.83
CA LEU A 49 13.56 5.19 -2.16
C LEU A 49 12.17 4.63 -2.47
N MET A 50 11.13 5.46 -2.50
CA MET A 50 9.79 5.01 -2.88
C MET A 50 9.70 4.56 -4.35
N ARG A 51 10.43 5.18 -5.27
CA ARG A 51 10.48 4.75 -6.69
C ARG A 51 11.13 3.38 -6.86
N LEU A 52 12.18 3.09 -6.08
CA LEU A 52 12.83 1.77 -6.08
C LEU A 52 11.88 0.65 -5.61
N GLN A 53 10.83 1.00 -4.89
CA GLN A 53 9.81 0.07 -4.38
C GLN A 53 8.66 -0.15 -5.40
N GLY A 54 8.91 0.18 -6.67
CA GLY A 54 7.96 0.13 -7.78
C GLY A 54 7.20 1.45 -7.97
N PRO A 55 6.40 1.59 -9.04
CA PRO A 55 5.67 2.81 -9.33
C PRO A 55 4.70 3.10 -8.18
N VAL A 56 5.04 4.06 -7.33
CA VAL A 56 4.11 4.71 -6.43
C VAL A 56 3.39 5.72 -7.28
N LEU A 57 2.05 5.67 -7.29
CA LEU A 57 1.26 6.74 -7.87
C LEU A 57 1.60 8.04 -7.11
N GLU A 58 2.51 8.85 -7.68
CA GLU A 58 2.95 10.09 -7.05
C GLU A 58 1.73 10.97 -6.75
N LEU A 59 1.58 11.34 -5.47
CA LEU A 59 0.59 12.30 -5.01
C LEU A 59 1.12 13.70 -5.35
N ALA A 60 0.87 14.15 -6.57
CA ALA A 60 1.01 15.55 -6.90
C ALA A 60 0.10 16.38 -5.97
N ALA A 61 0.61 17.48 -5.42
CA ALA A 61 -0.10 18.31 -4.44
C ALA A 61 -1.41 18.91 -5.00
N ASP A 62 -1.49 19.14 -6.31
CA ASP A 62 -2.67 19.66 -7.04
C ASP A 62 -3.68 18.55 -7.40
N ARG A 63 -3.95 17.61 -6.49
CA ARG A 63 -4.94 16.55 -6.77
C ARG A 63 -5.99 16.47 -5.68
N SER A 64 -7.25 16.32 -6.12
CA SER A 64 -8.42 16.25 -5.26
C SER A 64 -8.31 15.12 -4.22
N ALA A 65 -9.04 15.26 -3.12
CA ALA A 65 -9.16 14.21 -2.12
C ALA A 65 -9.68 12.89 -2.72
N TYR A 66 -10.57 12.98 -3.72
CA TYR A 66 -11.10 11.83 -4.46
C TYR A 66 -10.01 11.08 -5.23
N ALA A 67 -9.17 11.80 -5.98
CA ALA A 67 -8.06 11.19 -6.71
C ALA A 67 -7.07 10.49 -5.77
N ARG A 68 -6.79 11.08 -4.60
CA ARG A 68 -5.95 10.47 -3.57
C ARG A 68 -6.58 9.20 -2.98
N LYS A 69 -7.89 9.20 -2.71
CA LYS A 69 -8.64 8.02 -2.25
C LYS A 69 -8.67 6.91 -3.31
N LEU A 70 -8.95 7.24 -4.57
CA LEU A 70 -8.98 6.28 -5.68
C LEU A 70 -7.62 5.57 -5.83
N ARG A 71 -6.53 6.33 -5.79
CA ARG A 71 -5.17 5.76 -5.84
C ARG A 71 -4.85 4.85 -4.67
N ALA A 72 -5.20 5.27 -3.45
CA ALA A 72 -4.97 4.45 -2.27
C ALA A 72 -5.71 3.11 -2.40
N LEU A 73 -6.96 3.16 -2.88
CA LEU A 73 -7.75 1.95 -3.12
C LEU A 73 -7.19 1.11 -4.28
N TRP A 74 -6.64 1.72 -5.33
CA TRP A 74 -5.94 1.02 -6.40
C TRP A 74 -4.72 0.26 -5.89
N CYS A 75 -3.90 0.91 -5.06
CA CYS A 75 -2.77 0.26 -4.38
C CYS A 75 -3.24 -0.89 -3.49
N THR A 76 -4.33 -0.72 -2.75
CA THR A 76 -4.94 -1.79 -1.94
C THR A 76 -5.36 -2.98 -2.80
N GLY A 77 -6.06 -2.75 -3.92
CA GLY A 77 -6.45 -3.81 -4.85
C GLY A 77 -5.25 -4.53 -5.46
N TYR A 78 -4.13 -3.82 -5.70
CA TYR A 78 -2.87 -4.45 -6.08
C TYR A 78 -2.34 -5.36 -4.97
N TRP A 79 -2.21 -4.89 -3.73
CA TRP A 79 -1.70 -5.73 -2.64
C TRP A 79 -2.58 -6.96 -2.36
N LEU A 80 -3.89 -6.85 -2.63
CA LEU A 80 -4.85 -7.95 -2.54
C LEU A 80 -4.81 -8.94 -3.71
N GLY A 81 -3.96 -8.74 -4.71
CA GLY A 81 -3.91 -9.62 -5.89
C GLY A 81 -5.08 -9.43 -6.86
N VAL A 82 -5.92 -8.41 -6.67
CA VAL A 82 -7.07 -8.11 -7.54
C VAL A 82 -6.64 -7.35 -8.79
N ILE A 83 -5.64 -6.49 -8.62
CA ILE A 83 -5.05 -5.68 -9.68
C ILE A 83 -3.63 -6.20 -9.94
N ASP A 84 -3.30 -6.38 -11.22
CA ASP A 84 -2.00 -6.93 -11.63
C ASP A 84 -0.88 -5.90 -11.58
N THR A 85 -1.18 -4.63 -11.87
CA THR A 85 -0.18 -3.56 -11.95
C THR A 85 -0.63 -2.27 -11.24
N ARG A 86 0.32 -1.60 -10.58
CA ARG A 86 0.11 -0.27 -10.00
C ARG A 86 0.31 0.87 -11.00
N ALA A 87 0.57 0.56 -12.28
CA ALA A 87 0.81 1.54 -13.32
C ALA A 87 -0.31 2.60 -13.37
N PRO A 88 0.01 3.90 -13.36
CA PRO A 88 -0.99 4.97 -13.43
C PRO A 88 -1.92 4.87 -14.62
N GLU A 89 -1.43 4.34 -15.73
CA GLU A 89 -2.14 4.16 -17.00
C GLU A 89 -3.29 3.16 -16.83
N ALA A 90 -3.06 2.05 -16.14
CA ALA A 90 -4.08 1.04 -15.87
C ALA A 90 -5.19 1.60 -14.96
N MET A 91 -4.82 2.38 -13.95
CA MET A 91 -5.79 3.07 -13.07
C MET A 91 -6.61 4.10 -13.86
N ARG A 92 -5.98 4.89 -14.75
CA ARG A 92 -6.67 5.86 -15.59
C ARG A 92 -7.60 5.19 -16.59
N ALA A 93 -7.20 4.08 -17.18
CA ALA A 93 -8.06 3.29 -18.06
C ALA A 93 -9.30 2.77 -17.30
N PHE A 94 -9.14 2.33 -16.05
CA PHE A 94 -10.26 2.00 -15.19
C PHE A 94 -11.16 3.21 -14.92
N LEU A 95 -10.58 4.34 -14.53
CA LEU A 95 -11.32 5.59 -14.29
C LEU A 95 -12.14 6.00 -15.50
N LYS A 96 -11.52 6.02 -16.69
CA LYS A 96 -12.19 6.36 -17.95
C LYS A 96 -13.37 5.45 -18.24
N ARG A 97 -13.28 4.15 -17.95
CA ARG A 97 -14.41 3.22 -18.10
C ARG A 97 -15.56 3.50 -17.13
N GLN A 98 -15.28 4.01 -15.93
CA GLN A 98 -16.32 4.28 -14.93
C GLN A 98 -16.96 5.66 -15.07
N THR A 99 -16.20 6.67 -15.49
CA THR A 99 -16.65 8.07 -15.45
C THR A 99 -16.45 8.83 -16.77
N GLY A 100 -15.77 8.25 -17.76
CA GLY A 100 -15.37 8.94 -18.99
C GLY A 100 -14.15 9.85 -18.86
N LEU A 101 -13.59 10.04 -17.65
CA LEU A 101 -12.47 10.95 -17.43
C LEU A 101 -11.12 10.32 -17.79
N ASP A 102 -10.32 11.01 -18.60
CA ASP A 102 -8.99 10.55 -19.02
C ASP A 102 -7.92 10.62 -17.92
N SER A 103 -8.15 11.42 -16.88
CA SER A 103 -7.16 11.64 -15.82
C SER A 103 -7.81 11.91 -14.48
N ASP A 104 -7.22 11.34 -13.43
CA ASP A 104 -7.66 11.52 -12.05
C ASP A 104 -7.53 12.97 -11.56
N ARG A 105 -6.76 13.83 -12.24
CA ARG A 105 -6.73 15.27 -11.95
C ARG A 105 -8.09 15.96 -12.14
N PHE A 106 -8.93 15.40 -13.01
CA PHE A 106 -10.26 15.90 -13.32
C PHE A 106 -11.34 15.32 -12.40
N LEU A 107 -10.99 14.38 -11.53
CA LEU A 107 -11.92 13.76 -10.59
C LEU A 107 -12.23 14.72 -9.43
N ARG A 108 -13.02 15.75 -9.70
CA ARG A 108 -13.42 16.80 -8.74
C ARG A 108 -14.89 16.69 -8.35
N ASP A 109 -15.71 16.12 -9.21
CA ASP A 109 -17.14 15.92 -8.95
C ASP A 109 -17.39 14.73 -8.01
N PRO A 110 -18.22 14.88 -6.96
CA PRO A 110 -18.54 13.80 -6.03
C PRO A 110 -19.23 12.59 -6.68
N LYS A 111 -20.14 12.81 -7.65
CA LYS A 111 -20.87 11.70 -8.29
C LYS A 111 -19.93 10.85 -9.14
N ASP A 112 -19.02 11.48 -9.88
CA ASP A 112 -18.00 10.74 -10.63
C ASP A 112 -17.02 10.03 -9.69
N ALA A 113 -16.64 10.67 -8.59
CA ALA A 113 -15.81 10.04 -7.56
C ALA A 113 -16.47 8.79 -6.97
N ASP A 114 -17.76 8.88 -6.62
CA ASP A 114 -18.51 7.77 -6.04
C ASP A 114 -18.65 6.61 -7.02
N LYS A 115 -18.95 6.89 -8.30
CA LYS A 115 -18.97 5.86 -9.36
C LYS A 115 -17.65 5.10 -9.42
N ALA A 116 -16.51 5.80 -9.50
CA ALA A 116 -15.21 5.15 -9.60
C ALA A 116 -14.80 4.40 -8.32
N ILE A 117 -15.05 4.99 -7.16
CA ILE A 117 -14.63 4.45 -5.86
C ILE A 117 -15.46 3.23 -5.49
N GLU A 118 -16.79 3.30 -5.58
CA GLU A 118 -17.66 2.18 -5.23
C GLU A 118 -17.52 1.03 -6.23
N ALA A 119 -17.40 1.31 -7.53
CA ALA A 119 -17.09 0.27 -8.52
C ALA A 119 -15.76 -0.46 -8.21
N LEU A 120 -14.74 0.27 -7.76
CA LEU A 120 -13.46 -0.33 -7.38
C LEU A 120 -13.57 -1.16 -6.09
N LYS A 121 -14.28 -0.67 -5.07
CA LYS A 121 -14.54 -1.46 -3.86
C LYS A 121 -15.30 -2.74 -4.17
N ASP A 122 -16.33 -2.67 -5.00
CA ASP A 122 -17.14 -3.83 -5.39
C ASP A 122 -16.33 -4.85 -6.20
N TRP A 123 -15.46 -4.37 -7.09
CA TRP A 123 -14.53 -5.26 -7.78
C TRP A 123 -13.61 -5.99 -6.80
N ILE A 124 -13.04 -5.28 -5.82
CA ILE A 124 -12.19 -5.87 -4.78
C ILE A 124 -12.97 -6.88 -3.92
N ARG A 125 -14.18 -6.54 -3.45
CA ARG A 125 -15.02 -7.44 -2.65
C ARG A 125 -15.32 -8.74 -3.40
N ARG A 126 -15.71 -8.64 -4.68
CA ARG A 126 -16.01 -9.81 -5.53
C ARG A 126 -14.78 -10.70 -5.71
N LYS A 127 -13.63 -10.12 -6.06
CA LYS A 127 -12.41 -10.90 -6.34
C LYS A 127 -11.76 -11.49 -5.09
N THR A 128 -11.94 -10.86 -3.93
CA THR A 128 -11.46 -11.40 -2.64
C THR A 128 -12.47 -12.33 -1.96
N ALA A 129 -13.69 -12.44 -2.51
CA ALA A 129 -14.83 -13.12 -1.88
C ALA A 129 -15.08 -12.65 -0.43
N ASN A 130 -14.91 -11.34 -0.18
CA ASN A 130 -15.09 -10.74 1.14
C ASN A 130 -16.06 -9.54 1.04
N PRO A 131 -17.37 -9.75 1.26
CA PRO A 131 -18.36 -8.68 1.16
C PRO A 131 -18.23 -7.61 2.26
N GLY A 132 -17.56 -7.94 3.38
CA GLY A 132 -17.37 -7.03 4.52
C GLY A 132 -16.32 -5.95 4.30
N LEU A 133 -15.45 -6.07 3.28
CA LEU A 133 -14.41 -5.07 3.05
C LEU A 133 -14.99 -3.68 2.78
N PHE A 134 -14.37 -2.67 3.38
CA PHE A 134 -14.71 -1.25 3.25
C PHE A 134 -16.12 -0.89 3.73
N ARG A 135 -16.72 -1.68 4.62
CA ARG A 135 -18.02 -1.41 5.24
C ARG A 135 -17.83 -0.84 6.64
N ILE A 136 -18.83 -0.12 7.11
CA ILE A 136 -18.90 0.38 8.49
C ILE A 136 -20.02 -0.38 9.19
N GLU A 137 -19.69 -0.97 10.33
CA GLU A 137 -20.62 -1.68 11.21
C GLU A 137 -20.70 -0.90 12.53
N LYS A 138 -21.88 -0.35 12.83
CA LYS A 138 -22.08 0.58 13.96
C LYS A 138 -21.83 -0.05 15.33
N GLY A 139 -21.91 -1.38 15.44
CA GLY A 139 -21.67 -2.12 16.68
C GLY A 139 -20.22 -2.52 16.92
N LEU A 140 -19.32 -2.30 15.95
CA LEU A 140 -17.92 -2.68 16.09
C LEU A 140 -17.05 -1.52 16.61
N PRO A 141 -15.98 -1.82 17.37
CA PRO A 141 -14.98 -0.82 17.73
C PRO A 141 -14.41 -0.10 16.50
N ALA A 142 -14.00 1.15 16.68
CA ALA A 142 -13.59 2.05 15.59
C ALA A 142 -12.49 1.44 14.69
N ILE A 143 -11.55 0.69 15.27
CA ILE A 143 -10.49 0.03 14.52
C ILE A 143 -11.00 -0.97 13.47
N TYR A 144 -12.07 -1.71 13.75
CA TYR A 144 -12.67 -2.65 12.78
C TYR A 144 -13.40 -1.95 11.64
N ASN A 145 -13.77 -0.68 11.84
CA ASN A 145 -14.32 0.18 10.79
C ASN A 145 -13.24 0.91 9.99
N ASN A 146 -11.95 0.76 10.34
CA ASN A 146 -10.84 1.30 9.58
C ASN A 146 -10.58 0.45 8.32
N PRO A 147 -10.69 1.02 7.11
CA PRO A 147 -10.44 0.29 5.85
C PRO A 147 -9.05 -0.35 5.75
N GLN A 148 -8.03 0.29 6.33
CA GLN A 148 -6.66 -0.23 6.33
C GLN A 148 -6.58 -1.50 7.17
N PHE A 149 -7.16 -1.47 8.37
CA PHE A 149 -7.20 -2.63 9.25
C PHE A 149 -8.03 -3.79 8.69
N GLN A 150 -9.17 -3.51 8.07
CA GLN A 150 -10.00 -4.54 7.42
C GLN A 150 -9.23 -5.33 6.35
N VAL A 151 -8.42 -4.63 5.55
CA VAL A 151 -7.56 -5.26 4.54
C VAL A 151 -6.43 -6.04 5.20
N VAL A 152 -5.81 -5.52 6.25
CA VAL A 152 -4.77 -6.24 7.02
C VAL A 152 -5.33 -7.53 7.61
N LEU A 153 -6.50 -7.48 8.25
CA LEU A 153 -7.19 -8.66 8.77
C LEU A 153 -7.49 -9.69 7.68
N HIS A 154 -7.97 -9.22 6.52
CA HIS A 154 -8.23 -10.12 5.40
C HIS A 154 -6.95 -10.80 4.91
N VAL A 155 -5.88 -10.03 4.67
CA VAL A 155 -4.60 -10.57 4.20
C VAL A 155 -4.00 -11.52 5.24
N TRP A 156 -4.04 -11.15 6.52
CA TRP A 156 -3.58 -11.99 7.62
C TRP A 156 -4.33 -13.32 7.67
N SER A 157 -5.66 -13.29 7.58
CA SER A 157 -6.50 -14.49 7.52
C SER A 157 -6.09 -15.42 6.37
N LYS A 158 -5.83 -14.86 5.18
CA LYS A 158 -5.39 -15.66 4.02
C LYS A 158 -4.00 -16.25 4.19
N LEU A 159 -3.06 -15.50 4.79
CA LEU A 159 -1.70 -15.97 5.08
C LEU A 159 -1.69 -17.04 6.17
N ALA A 160 -2.45 -16.85 7.24
CA ALA A 160 -2.58 -17.81 8.34
C ALA A 160 -3.15 -19.15 7.85
N ALA A 161 -4.16 -19.11 6.96
CA ALA A 161 -4.75 -20.31 6.36
C ALA A 161 -3.77 -21.15 5.53
N VAL A 162 -2.61 -20.60 5.15
CA VAL A 162 -1.53 -21.32 4.44
C VAL A 162 -0.24 -21.40 5.24
N GLN A 163 -0.28 -21.07 6.54
CA GLN A 163 0.89 -21.06 7.42
C GLN A 163 2.05 -20.22 6.86
N ALA A 164 1.72 -19.11 6.18
CA ALA A 164 2.69 -18.16 5.62
C ALA A 164 2.65 -16.79 6.33
N ALA A 165 1.96 -16.70 7.47
CA ALA A 165 1.99 -15.51 8.30
C ALA A 165 3.38 -15.34 8.93
N PRO A 166 3.93 -14.11 9.02
CA PRO A 166 5.28 -13.88 9.51
C PRO A 166 5.45 -14.11 11.02
N SER A 167 4.35 -14.07 11.79
CA SER A 167 4.30 -14.36 13.21
C SER A 167 3.07 -15.22 13.53
N SER A 168 3.02 -15.80 14.73
CA SER A 168 1.89 -16.63 15.18
C SER A 168 0.57 -15.86 15.29
N THR A 169 0.65 -14.57 15.63
CA THR A 169 -0.51 -13.68 15.75
C THR A 169 -0.22 -12.32 15.11
N LEU A 170 -1.28 -11.62 14.67
CA LEU A 170 -1.14 -10.27 14.13
C LEU A 170 -0.57 -9.31 15.18
N THR A 171 -1.02 -9.43 16.42
CA THR A 171 -0.51 -8.65 17.56
C THR A 171 0.99 -8.89 17.77
N GLY A 172 1.45 -10.14 17.71
CA GLY A 172 2.88 -10.47 17.79
C GLY A 172 3.68 -9.81 16.68
N TYR A 173 3.22 -9.93 15.43
CA TYR A 173 3.84 -9.23 14.29
C TYR A 173 3.92 -7.72 14.50
N LEU A 174 2.86 -7.08 15.02
CA LEU A 174 2.86 -5.64 15.30
C LEU A 174 3.85 -5.26 16.41
N ILE A 175 3.94 -6.07 17.48
CA ILE A 175 4.94 -5.87 18.56
C ILE A 175 6.35 -5.97 17.99
N ASP A 176 6.64 -7.01 17.22
CA ASP A 176 7.98 -7.24 16.65
C ASP A 176 8.39 -6.12 15.68
N THR A 177 7.41 -5.54 14.97
CA THR A 177 7.66 -4.55 13.92
C THR A 177 7.64 -3.10 14.42
N PHE A 178 6.74 -2.77 15.35
CA PHE A 178 6.48 -1.39 15.81
C PHE A 178 6.68 -1.19 17.31
N GLY A 179 7.00 -2.24 18.06
CA GLY A 179 7.17 -2.21 19.51
C GLY A 179 5.86 -2.17 20.31
N HIS A 180 4.71 -2.27 19.66
CA HIS A 180 3.40 -2.37 20.31
C HIS A 180 2.40 -3.19 19.48
N GLY A 181 1.46 -3.85 20.17
CA GLY A 181 0.44 -4.69 19.53
C GLY A 181 -0.86 -3.98 19.16
N ASP A 182 -1.00 -2.71 19.55
CA ASP A 182 -2.22 -1.92 19.36
C ASP A 182 -2.27 -1.30 17.95
N PRO A 183 -3.22 -1.70 17.08
CA PRO A 183 -3.35 -1.16 15.74
C PRO A 183 -3.82 0.31 15.72
N GLU A 184 -4.47 0.82 16.77
CA GLU A 184 -4.95 2.21 16.82
C GLU A 184 -3.79 3.21 16.95
N ARG A 185 -2.63 2.76 17.44
CA ARG A 185 -1.41 3.55 17.55
C ARG A 185 -0.62 3.65 16.23
N LEU A 186 -1.01 2.89 15.21
CA LEU A 186 -0.35 2.92 13.90
C LEU A 186 -0.69 4.21 13.14
N ASN A 187 0.36 4.94 12.74
CA ASN A 187 0.22 6.13 11.92
C ASN A 187 0.19 5.76 10.41
N GLY A 188 -0.03 6.75 9.54
CA GLY A 188 -0.13 6.51 8.10
C GLY A 188 1.10 5.85 7.46
N ALA A 189 2.31 6.09 7.95
CA ALA A 189 3.52 5.42 7.47
C ALA A 189 3.57 3.95 7.92
N ASP A 190 3.13 3.67 9.15
CA ASP A 190 3.08 2.31 9.70
C ASP A 190 2.09 1.45 8.90
N TRP A 191 0.89 1.99 8.60
CA TRP A 191 -0.08 1.30 7.75
C TRP A 191 0.47 0.99 6.36
N ILE A 192 1.16 1.94 5.73
CA ILE A 192 1.81 1.70 4.43
C ILE A 192 2.82 0.55 4.54
N ALA A 193 3.62 0.51 5.61
CA ALA A 193 4.57 -0.57 5.85
C ALA A 193 3.89 -1.93 5.99
N VAL A 194 2.87 -2.04 6.86
CA VAL A 194 2.12 -3.29 7.09
C VAL A 194 1.48 -3.79 5.80
N HIS A 195 0.75 -2.92 5.08
CA HIS A 195 0.09 -3.30 3.83
C HIS A 195 1.07 -3.80 2.78
N ARG A 196 2.23 -3.15 2.68
CA ARG A 196 3.25 -3.53 1.72
C ARG A 196 3.88 -4.88 2.06
N GLU A 197 4.26 -5.09 3.31
CA GLU A 197 4.91 -6.33 3.75
C GLU A 197 3.95 -7.52 3.63
N LEU A 198 2.81 -7.45 4.30
CA LEU A 198 1.81 -8.52 4.26
C LEU A 198 1.27 -8.73 2.84
N GLY A 199 1.06 -7.65 2.08
CA GLY A 199 0.65 -7.72 0.67
C GLY A 199 1.68 -8.39 -0.23
N THR A 200 2.98 -8.15 0.01
CA THR A 200 4.06 -8.80 -0.73
C THR A 200 4.08 -10.30 -0.45
N LEU A 201 4.01 -10.68 0.83
CA LEU A 201 3.91 -12.09 1.24
C LEU A 201 2.68 -12.75 0.61
N TYR A 202 1.52 -12.11 0.69
CA TYR A 202 0.28 -12.64 0.16
C TYR A 202 0.34 -12.84 -1.35
N ARG A 203 0.81 -11.85 -2.11
CA ARG A 203 0.99 -12.02 -3.56
C ARG A 203 1.96 -13.14 -3.91
N ALA A 204 3.05 -13.32 -3.15
CA ALA A 204 3.95 -14.45 -3.33
C ALA A 204 3.23 -15.80 -3.12
N THR A 205 2.31 -15.89 -2.16
CA THR A 205 1.47 -17.10 -1.98
C THR A 205 0.51 -17.34 -3.15
N LEU A 206 -0.05 -16.29 -3.76
CA LEU A 206 -0.95 -16.42 -4.91
C LEU A 206 -0.21 -16.97 -6.13
N VAL A 207 1.01 -16.50 -6.40
CA VAL A 207 1.86 -17.00 -7.49
C VAL A 207 2.18 -18.48 -7.29
N ARG A 208 2.55 -18.89 -6.07
CA ARG A 208 2.83 -20.30 -5.74
C ARG A 208 1.61 -21.20 -5.94
N ARG A 209 0.40 -20.71 -5.63
CA ARG A 209 -0.86 -21.44 -5.86
C ARG A 209 -1.18 -21.56 -7.35
N GLY A 210 -1.03 -20.48 -8.12
CA GLY A 210 -1.21 -20.50 -9.57
C GLY A 210 -0.27 -21.48 -10.27
N ALA A 211 1.01 -21.51 -9.86
CA ALA A 211 2.01 -22.43 -10.41
C ALA A 211 1.78 -23.91 -10.04
N ARG A 212 1.12 -24.21 -8.91
CA ARG A 212 0.71 -25.59 -8.56
C ARG A 212 -0.56 -26.01 -9.28
N GLY A 213 -1.46 -25.08 -9.62
CA GLY A 213 -2.69 -25.36 -10.36
C GLY A 213 -2.49 -25.65 -11.84
N THR A 214 -1.39 -25.20 -12.44
CA THR A 214 -1.02 -25.47 -13.85
C THR A 214 -0.24 -26.75 -14.07
N ARG A 215 0.15 -27.46 -13.00
CA ARG A 215 0.58 -28.87 -13.08
C ARG A 215 -0.63 -29.77 -12.86
N ARG A 216 -1.40 -30.01 -13.91
CA ARG A 216 -2.24 -31.21 -14.01
C ARG A 216 -1.75 -32.05 -15.19
N PRO A 217 -1.72 -33.38 -15.06
CA PRO A 217 -1.18 -34.33 -16.04
C PRO A 217 -1.98 -34.34 -17.34
#